data_AF-A0A9N8HGL4-F1
#
_entry.id   AF-A0A9N8HGL4-F1
#
_cell.length_a   1.000
_cell.length_b   1.000
_cell.length_c   1.000
_cell.angle_alpha   90.00
_cell.angle_beta   90.00
_cell.angle_gamma   90.00
#
_symmetry.space_group_name_H-M   'P 1'
#
loop_
_entity.id
_entity.type
_entity.pdbx_description
1 polymer ?
#
loop_
_entity_poly.entity_id
_entity_poly.type
_entity_poly.pdbx_seq_one_letter_code
_entity_poly.pdbx_strand_id
1 'polypeptide(L)'
;MMLATSSALLQREALTRTLLLSRSPAARRSNVIVTAANSTRSVRFSSSALPSTTMGATASRLLGAAFMGLSGCWWISSTPVRLEPAGSPHTLFVWDFDWTVINCNSDEYIPAQFLGDQEMEKRLRALFKECKDWHVCVETLVNQVMDEQRLTQKQVLSAAGKMPYLTGVRAALDKIHDKHKRTGQMILSDGNTIFIGAFLQDNGLTDHFTHGIITNAGLWIDKSDDGASKSLDKNNNSKRLQVIHQSKQYGGHDCDECPNNLCKTQALSKALEQFSSGPTIGSNIIPTGATTSSSSSSRPRIVYVGDGSNDACPVLHVLREGDVMLARVGNRRKFANERSGPETDHEATTPAKGQPPKGRGGSFGVLPALVRAKEGDPPIVPKCQVWEWTTGDELSQFVDKLLRDVK
;
A
#
# COMPACT_ATOMS: atom_id res chain seq x y z
N MET A 1 -2.71 44.86 -44.86
CA MET A 1 -2.13 46.21 -44.89
C MET A 1 -1.16 46.30 -43.72
N MET A 2 0.14 46.03 -43.96
CA MET A 2 1.21 45.84 -42.94
C MET A 2 0.96 44.69 -41.93
N LEU A 3 1.92 44.09 -41.20
CA LEU A 3 3.36 43.73 -41.34
C LEU A 3 3.57 42.58 -40.29
N ALA A 4 4.30 41.46 -40.42
CA ALA A 4 5.38 40.96 -41.29
C ALA A 4 6.75 41.65 -41.10
N THR A 5 7.88 40.99 -40.78
CA THR A 5 8.18 39.56 -40.45
C THR A 5 8.84 39.49 -39.03
N SER A 6 9.72 38.58 -38.55
CA SER A 6 10.50 37.45 -39.11
C SER A 6 10.96 36.47 -37.99
N SER A 7 11.84 35.52 -38.32
CA SER A 7 12.60 34.63 -37.41
C SER A 7 14.09 34.63 -37.77
N ALA A 8 15.02 34.41 -36.80
CA ALA A 8 16.25 33.59 -36.92
C ALA A 8 17.36 33.87 -35.86
N LEU A 9 17.72 32.82 -35.09
CA LEU A 9 19.08 32.27 -34.81
C LEU A 9 20.28 33.10 -34.27
N LEU A 10 21.08 32.37 -33.44
CA LEU A 10 22.50 32.56 -33.05
C LEU A 10 22.84 33.76 -32.13
N GLN A 11 23.43 33.57 -30.95
CA GLN A 11 24.79 33.01 -30.76
C GLN A 11 24.99 32.19 -29.47
N ARG A 12 26.15 31.51 -29.39
CA ARG A 12 26.70 30.88 -28.17
C ARG A 12 27.65 31.86 -27.47
N GLU A 13 27.73 31.79 -26.14
CA GLU A 13 29.01 31.98 -25.44
C GLU A 13 29.07 31.14 -24.15
N ALA A 14 30.28 30.81 -23.69
CA ALA A 14 30.50 29.93 -22.55
C ALA A 14 31.59 30.52 -21.63
N LEU A 15 31.35 30.53 -20.33
CA LEU A 15 32.28 31.09 -19.34
C LEU A 15 32.84 30.00 -18.41
N THR A 16 34.03 29.52 -18.78
CA THR A 16 34.89 28.71 -17.91
C THR A 16 35.55 29.61 -16.86
N ARG A 17 35.49 29.23 -15.57
CA ARG A 17 36.47 29.66 -14.58
C ARG A 17 36.83 28.52 -13.63
N THR A 18 38.10 28.46 -13.26
CA THR A 18 38.76 27.24 -12.81
C THR A 18 39.44 27.44 -11.46
N LEU A 19 39.25 26.49 -10.54
CA LEU A 19 40.02 26.18 -9.32
C LEU A 19 40.42 27.33 -8.37
N LEU A 20 40.11 27.12 -7.08
CA LEU A 20 41.14 27.16 -6.03
C LEU A 20 40.85 26.08 -4.98
N LEU A 21 41.90 25.52 -4.38
CA LEU A 21 41.79 24.35 -3.49
C LEU A 21 41.76 24.74 -2.01
N SER A 22 40.94 24.05 -1.21
CA SER A 22 41.11 23.96 0.25
C SER A 22 40.91 22.54 0.78
N ARG A 23 41.98 22.03 1.39
CA ARG A 23 42.23 20.67 1.90
C ARG A 23 41.13 20.09 2.81
N SER A 24 40.87 18.78 2.65
CA SER A 24 40.16 17.96 3.63
C SER A 24 40.95 17.77 4.94
N PRO A 25 40.28 17.70 6.11
CA PRO A 25 40.80 17.05 7.31
C PRO A 25 40.49 15.54 7.32
N ALA A 26 41.31 14.74 8.00
CA ALA A 26 41.16 13.28 8.03
C ALA A 26 40.07 12.78 9.00
N ALA A 27 39.33 11.74 8.58
CA ALA A 27 38.37 11.05 9.45
C ALA A 27 39.09 10.19 10.51
N ARG A 28 39.01 10.59 11.79
CA ARG A 28 39.44 9.74 12.92
C ARG A 28 38.45 8.60 13.13
N ARG A 29 38.86 7.36 12.81
CA ARG A 29 38.18 6.16 13.31
C ARG A 29 38.36 6.09 14.83
N SER A 30 37.25 6.00 15.56
CA SER A 30 37.23 5.79 17.01
C SER A 30 36.45 4.52 17.31
N ASN A 31 37.16 3.41 17.56
CA ASN A 31 36.52 2.14 17.94
C ASN A 31 36.02 2.23 19.38
N VAL A 32 34.71 2.42 19.57
CA VAL A 32 34.08 2.32 20.89
C VAL A 32 33.64 0.88 21.11
N ILE A 33 34.42 0.14 21.92
CA ILE A 33 34.06 -1.20 22.38
C ILE A 33 33.06 -1.04 23.53
N VAL A 34 31.78 -1.36 23.30
CA VAL A 34 30.77 -1.40 24.36
C VAL A 34 30.78 -2.78 25.01
N THR A 35 31.31 -2.85 26.23
CA THR A 35 31.28 -4.05 27.07
C THR A 35 29.92 -4.15 27.78
N ALA A 36 29.10 -5.13 27.41
CA ALA A 36 27.80 -5.38 28.03
C ALA A 36 27.95 -6.09 29.39
N ALA A 37 27.85 -5.33 30.48
CA ALA A 37 27.87 -5.86 31.84
C ALA A 37 26.46 -6.28 32.31
N ASN A 38 26.13 -7.56 32.16
CA ASN A 38 24.89 -8.13 32.71
C ASN A 38 24.95 -8.23 34.24
N SER A 39 24.09 -7.49 34.95
CA SER A 39 23.82 -7.72 36.38
C SER A 39 22.33 -8.02 36.61
N THR A 40 21.99 -9.31 36.61
CA THR A 40 20.62 -9.78 36.88
C THR A 40 20.34 -9.85 38.37
N ARG A 41 19.73 -8.81 38.94
CA ARG A 41 19.32 -8.79 40.35
C ARG A 41 17.95 -9.44 40.54
N SER A 42 17.94 -10.68 41.02
CA SER A 42 16.70 -11.43 41.31
C SER A 42 15.90 -10.79 42.45
N VAL A 43 14.58 -10.70 42.28
CA VAL A 43 13.62 -10.42 43.35
C VAL A 43 12.66 -11.60 43.41
N ARG A 44 12.58 -12.26 44.57
CA ARG A 44 11.60 -13.33 44.84
C ARG A 44 10.31 -12.70 45.36
N PHE A 45 9.17 -13.17 44.85
CA PHE A 45 7.90 -13.08 45.60
C PHE A 45 7.62 -14.41 46.29
N SER A 46 7.10 -14.33 47.52
CA SER A 46 6.71 -15.48 48.33
C SER A 46 5.20 -15.68 48.25
N SER A 47 4.74 -16.91 48.06
CA SER A 47 3.33 -17.29 48.13
C SER A 47 3.05 -18.01 49.45
N SER A 48 1.90 -17.75 50.08
CA SER A 48 1.49 -18.44 51.31
C SER A 48 0.02 -18.87 51.26
N ALA A 49 -0.15 -20.20 51.40
CA ALA A 49 -1.27 -21.00 51.87
C ALA A 49 -2.75 -20.58 51.64
N LEU A 50 -3.53 -21.56 51.17
CA LEU A 50 -4.98 -21.68 51.32
C LEU A 50 -5.34 -22.11 52.77
N PRO A 51 -6.64 -22.12 53.16
CA PRO A 51 -7.47 -23.32 52.95
C PRO A 51 -8.86 -22.96 52.36
N SER A 52 -9.81 -23.86 52.02
CA SER A 52 -10.05 -25.24 52.45
C SER A 52 -10.96 -26.04 51.47
N THR A 53 -10.94 -27.38 51.55
CA THR A 53 -12.04 -28.39 51.39
C THR A 53 -13.36 -28.08 50.62
N THR A 54 -13.97 -28.96 49.81
CA THR A 54 -13.58 -30.27 49.23
C THR A 54 -14.45 -30.64 48.00
N MET A 55 -14.14 -31.79 47.37
CA MET A 55 -14.82 -32.48 46.24
C MET A 55 -16.37 -32.53 46.30
N GLY A 56 -17.07 -32.63 45.17
CA GLY A 56 -16.61 -32.71 43.78
C GLY A 56 -17.78 -32.88 42.79
N ALA A 57 -17.54 -32.65 41.49
CA ALA A 57 -18.59 -32.59 40.46
C ALA A 57 -18.27 -33.41 39.21
N THR A 58 -19.30 -33.97 38.57
CA THR A 58 -19.23 -34.62 37.24
C THR A 58 -20.36 -34.09 36.35
N ALA A 59 -20.11 -32.97 35.67
CA ALA A 59 -20.94 -32.48 34.57
C ALA A 59 -20.14 -31.53 33.66
N SER A 60 -20.21 -31.74 32.35
CA SER A 60 -19.62 -30.84 31.35
C SER A 60 -20.43 -29.54 31.22
N ARG A 61 -19.76 -28.39 31.10
CA ARG A 61 -20.33 -27.19 30.47
C ARG A 61 -19.26 -26.21 29.97
N LEU A 62 -19.64 -25.39 28.99
CA LEU A 62 -18.75 -24.44 28.34
C LEU A 62 -18.41 -23.26 29.24
N LEU A 63 -17.15 -22.83 29.19
CA LEU A 63 -16.72 -21.45 29.37
C LEU A 63 -15.83 -21.12 28.16
N GLY A 64 -15.94 -19.96 27.51
CA GLY A 64 -16.52 -18.70 27.99
C GLY A 64 -15.45 -17.72 28.49
N ALA A 65 -14.25 -17.77 27.92
CA ALA A 65 -13.14 -16.91 28.30
C ALA A 65 -13.31 -15.50 27.71
N ALA A 66 -13.72 -14.54 28.55
CA ALA A 66 -13.75 -13.14 28.18
C ALA A 66 -12.33 -12.55 28.12
N PHE A 67 -11.91 -12.05 26.96
CA PHE A 67 -10.68 -11.27 26.84
C PHE A 67 -10.92 -9.84 27.32
N MET A 68 -10.57 -9.56 28.58
CA MET A 68 -10.43 -8.17 29.04
C MET A 68 -9.22 -7.52 28.36
N GLY A 69 -9.39 -6.27 27.93
CA GLY A 69 -8.42 -5.60 27.07
C GLY A 69 -7.10 -5.26 27.76
N LEU A 70 -5.99 -5.65 27.12
CA LEU A 70 -4.69 -5.01 27.32
C LEU A 70 -4.35 -4.21 26.06
N SER A 71 -4.44 -2.89 26.15
CA SER A 71 -4.12 -1.95 25.07
C SER A 71 -2.61 -1.84 24.86
N GLY A 72 -2.00 -2.91 24.35
CA GLY A 72 -0.59 -2.91 23.94
C GLY A 72 -0.41 -2.15 22.62
N CYS A 73 0.49 -1.17 22.59
CA CYS A 73 0.94 -0.56 21.35
C CYS A 73 1.76 -1.57 20.54
N TRP A 74 1.09 -2.31 19.66
CA TRP A 74 1.73 -2.99 18.53
C TRP A 74 2.22 -1.91 17.55
N TRP A 75 3.37 -1.33 17.85
CA TRP A 75 4.12 -0.53 16.89
C TRP A 75 4.36 -1.40 15.65
N ILE A 76 4.09 -0.84 14.46
CA ILE A 76 4.51 -1.46 13.20
C ILE A 76 6.04 -1.34 13.14
N SER A 77 6.71 -2.29 13.76
CA SER A 77 8.14 -2.53 13.62
C SER A 77 8.44 -2.76 12.15
N SER A 78 9.49 -2.14 11.62
CA SER A 78 9.94 -2.32 10.22
C SER A 78 10.50 -3.72 9.93
N THR A 79 10.43 -4.65 10.89
CA THR A 79 10.52 -6.09 10.65
C THR A 79 9.34 -6.53 9.78
N PRO A 80 9.55 -7.18 8.61
CA PRO A 80 8.45 -7.77 7.88
C PRO A 80 7.73 -8.79 8.78
N VAL A 81 6.40 -8.82 8.72
CA VAL A 81 5.62 -9.87 9.37
C VAL A 81 6.16 -11.20 8.85
N ARG A 82 6.72 -12.02 9.74
CA ARG A 82 7.33 -13.31 9.37
C ARG A 82 6.23 -14.35 9.15
N LEU A 83 5.47 -14.13 8.09
CA LEU A 83 4.66 -15.14 7.45
C LEU A 83 5.58 -16.32 7.15
N GLU A 84 5.26 -17.49 7.70
CA GLU A 84 5.89 -18.74 7.26
C GLU A 84 5.68 -18.85 5.74
N PRO A 85 6.71 -19.23 4.97
CA PRO A 85 6.68 -19.09 3.52
C PRO A 85 5.59 -19.96 2.91
N ALA A 86 4.46 -19.34 2.57
CA ALA A 86 3.43 -19.94 1.75
C ALA A 86 4.08 -20.35 0.43
N GLY A 87 4.13 -21.67 0.17
CA GLY A 87 4.65 -22.18 -1.10
C GLY A 87 3.84 -21.64 -2.27
N SER A 88 4.49 -21.42 -3.42
CA SER A 88 3.88 -20.81 -4.61
C SER A 88 2.43 -21.29 -4.84
N PRO A 89 1.44 -20.39 -4.76
CA PRO A 89 0.03 -20.80 -4.81
C PRO A 89 -0.32 -21.29 -6.20
N HIS A 90 -1.42 -22.05 -6.33
CA HIS A 90 -1.91 -22.40 -7.67
C HIS A 90 -2.49 -21.17 -8.39
N THR A 91 -3.14 -20.28 -7.64
CA THR A 91 -3.67 -19.01 -8.16
C THR A 91 -3.39 -17.87 -7.18
N LEU A 92 -2.82 -16.78 -7.68
CA LEU A 92 -2.46 -15.59 -6.92
C LEU A 92 -3.39 -14.44 -7.33
N PHE A 93 -4.14 -13.92 -6.38
CA PHE A 93 -4.93 -12.69 -6.54
C PHE A 93 -4.04 -11.49 -6.19
N VAL A 94 -3.83 -10.61 -7.17
CA VAL A 94 -3.02 -9.39 -7.04
C VAL A 94 -3.97 -8.22 -7.05
N TRP A 95 -4.04 -7.53 -5.91
CA TRP A 95 -4.98 -6.45 -5.67
C TRP A 95 -4.27 -5.09 -5.71
N ASP A 96 -4.70 -4.20 -6.59
CA ASP A 96 -4.57 -2.77 -6.30
C ASP A 96 -5.44 -2.39 -5.07
N PHE A 97 -5.20 -1.23 -4.46
CA PHE A 97 -5.85 -0.82 -3.22
C PHE A 97 -6.86 0.32 -3.42
N ASP A 98 -6.37 1.49 -3.86
CA ASP A 98 -7.14 2.71 -4.04
C ASP A 98 -8.17 2.55 -5.15
N TRP A 99 -9.45 2.85 -4.88
CA TRP A 99 -10.57 2.53 -5.77
C TRP A 99 -10.75 1.04 -6.14
N THR A 100 -10.00 0.12 -5.53
CA THR A 100 -10.05 -1.31 -5.83
C THR A 100 -10.49 -2.13 -4.62
N VAL A 101 -9.69 -2.16 -3.54
CA VAL A 101 -10.05 -2.73 -2.23
C VAL A 101 -10.89 -1.74 -1.42
N ILE A 102 -10.52 -0.45 -1.48
CA ILE A 102 -11.30 0.67 -0.92
C ILE A 102 -12.04 1.42 -2.04
N ASN A 103 -13.14 2.10 -1.72
CA ASN A 103 -13.98 2.84 -2.67
C ASN A 103 -13.67 4.36 -2.71
N CYS A 104 -12.42 4.73 -2.42
CA CYS A 104 -11.87 6.09 -2.49
C CYS A 104 -10.38 6.04 -2.86
N ASN A 105 -9.76 7.20 -3.07
CA ASN A 105 -8.29 7.33 -3.06
C ASN A 105 -7.85 7.69 -1.63
N SER A 106 -6.89 6.95 -1.06
CA SER A 106 -6.46 7.12 0.34
C SER A 106 -5.73 8.43 0.60
N ASP A 107 -4.88 8.86 -0.33
CA ASP A 107 -4.12 10.12 -0.24
C ASP A 107 -5.01 11.37 -0.21
N GLU A 108 -6.13 11.37 -0.94
CA GLU A 108 -7.18 12.41 -0.86
C GLU A 108 -8.05 12.24 0.38
N TYR A 109 -8.39 11.00 0.76
CA TYR A 109 -9.31 10.68 1.85
C TYR A 109 -8.83 11.20 3.21
N ILE A 110 -7.56 10.94 3.54
CA ILE A 110 -6.98 11.24 4.85
C ILE A 110 -7.04 12.74 5.19
N PRO A 111 -6.51 13.67 4.38
CA PRO A 111 -6.65 15.10 4.65
C PRO A 111 -8.11 15.58 4.55
N ALA A 112 -8.94 14.97 3.69
CA ALA A 112 -10.36 15.32 3.60
C ALA A 112 -11.16 15.02 4.89
N GLN A 113 -10.77 14.02 5.70
CA GLN A 113 -11.41 13.77 7.01
C GLN A 113 -11.27 14.93 8.01
N PHE A 114 -10.31 15.84 7.77
CA PHE A 114 -10.00 16.97 8.66
C PHE A 114 -10.26 18.34 8.01
N LEU A 115 -10.22 18.43 6.67
CA LEU A 115 -10.44 19.66 5.90
C LEU A 115 -11.81 19.73 5.20
N GLY A 116 -12.41 18.58 4.91
CA GLY A 116 -13.48 18.46 3.90
C GLY A 116 -12.96 18.54 2.46
N ASP A 117 -13.64 17.84 1.54
CA ASP A 117 -13.22 17.62 0.15
C ASP A 117 -12.81 18.91 -0.59
N GLN A 118 -13.54 20.02 -0.40
CA GLN A 118 -13.30 21.27 -1.14
C GLN A 118 -11.97 21.95 -0.76
N GLU A 119 -11.64 22.01 0.53
CA GLU A 119 -10.39 22.63 0.99
C GLU A 119 -9.20 21.69 0.78
N MET A 120 -9.42 20.38 0.91
CA MET A 120 -8.44 19.35 0.51
C MET A 120 -8.07 19.49 -0.97
N GLU A 121 -9.06 19.47 -1.88
CA GLU A 121 -8.83 19.57 -3.33
C GLU A 121 -8.11 20.89 -3.67
N LYS A 122 -8.54 22.01 -3.07
CA LYS A 122 -7.92 23.33 -3.23
C LYS A 122 -6.45 23.36 -2.81
N ARG A 123 -6.12 22.81 -1.63
CA ARG A 123 -4.74 22.80 -1.10
C ARG A 123 -3.85 21.82 -1.86
N LEU A 124 -4.32 20.60 -2.14
CA LEU A 124 -3.55 19.60 -2.89
C LEU A 124 -3.25 20.08 -4.32
N ARG A 125 -4.23 20.72 -4.98
CA ARG A 125 -4.08 21.38 -6.29
C ARG A 125 -3.14 22.59 -6.25
N ALA A 126 -2.98 23.26 -5.11
CA ALA A 126 -1.99 24.32 -4.94
C ALA A 126 -0.57 23.73 -4.81
N LEU A 127 -0.37 22.80 -3.87
CA LEU A 127 0.90 22.10 -3.68
C LEU A 127 1.39 21.44 -4.99
N PHE A 128 0.51 20.76 -5.73
CA PHE A 128 0.88 20.10 -7.00
C PHE A 128 1.21 21.08 -8.15
N LYS A 129 0.87 22.38 -8.03
CA LYS A 129 1.42 23.40 -8.94
C LYS A 129 2.91 23.64 -8.70
N GLU A 130 3.36 23.49 -7.45
CA GLU A 130 4.71 23.77 -6.98
C GLU A 130 5.60 22.51 -7.00
N CYS A 131 5.23 21.46 -6.25
CA CYS A 131 6.13 20.34 -5.97
C CYS A 131 6.22 19.29 -7.09
N LYS A 132 5.20 19.18 -7.97
CA LYS A 132 5.09 18.24 -9.11
C LYS A 132 5.13 16.74 -8.80
N ASP A 133 5.43 16.37 -7.57
CA ASP A 133 5.47 15.00 -7.07
C ASP A 133 4.22 14.75 -6.22
N TRP A 134 3.40 13.75 -6.59
CA TRP A 134 2.12 13.53 -5.92
C TRP A 134 2.29 13.22 -4.43
N HIS A 135 3.15 12.26 -4.11
CA HIS A 135 3.36 11.77 -2.74
C HIS A 135 4.02 12.81 -1.84
N VAL A 136 4.98 13.61 -2.34
CA VAL A 136 5.55 14.74 -1.58
C VAL A 136 4.48 15.79 -1.27
N CYS A 137 3.60 16.10 -2.23
CA CYS A 137 2.51 17.05 -2.04
C CYS A 137 1.45 16.52 -1.05
N VAL A 138 1.18 15.20 -1.03
CA VAL A 138 0.30 14.54 -0.04
C VAL A 138 0.94 14.50 1.35
N GLU A 139 2.21 14.10 1.46
CA GLU A 139 2.99 14.15 2.72
C GLU A 139 2.92 15.55 3.33
N THR A 140 3.15 16.58 2.50
CA THR A 140 3.09 17.98 2.90
C THR A 140 1.71 18.37 3.43
N LEU A 141 0.63 18.01 2.71
CA LEU A 141 -0.73 18.35 3.13
C LEU A 141 -1.14 17.65 4.44
N VAL A 142 -0.85 16.36 4.58
CA VAL A 142 -1.17 15.61 5.81
C VAL A 142 -0.41 16.18 7.00
N ASN A 143 0.87 16.52 6.84
CA ASN A 143 1.69 17.13 7.90
C ASN A 143 1.21 18.56 8.26
N GLN A 144 0.83 19.39 7.28
CA GLN A 144 0.22 20.70 7.55
C GLN A 144 -1.08 20.58 8.37
N VAL A 145 -1.96 19.64 7.98
CA VAL A 145 -3.22 19.37 8.67
C VAL A 145 -3.00 18.85 10.09
N MET A 146 -2.02 17.97 10.30
CA MET A 146 -1.64 17.50 11.63
C MET A 146 -1.18 18.65 12.54
N ASP A 147 -0.48 19.65 12.00
CA ASP A 147 0.08 20.73 12.80
C ASP A 147 -0.90 21.87 13.03
N GLU A 148 -1.70 22.24 12.02
CA GLU A 148 -2.81 23.19 12.15
C GLU A 148 -3.86 22.74 13.18
N GLN A 149 -4.22 21.45 13.18
CA GLN A 149 -5.28 20.89 14.03
C GLN A 149 -4.76 20.11 15.25
N ARG A 150 -3.43 20.11 15.49
CA ARG A 150 -2.75 19.39 16.59
C ARG A 150 -3.10 17.88 16.64
N LEU A 151 -3.24 17.24 15.48
CA LEU A 151 -3.63 15.83 15.38
C LEU A 151 -2.48 14.90 15.80
N THR A 152 -2.84 13.83 16.49
CA THR A 152 -1.93 12.71 16.74
C THR A 152 -1.93 11.71 15.58
N GLN A 153 -0.85 10.94 15.45
CA GLN A 153 -0.74 9.81 14.53
C GLN A 153 -1.95 8.86 14.64
N LYS A 154 -2.45 8.61 15.85
CA LYS A 154 -3.62 7.75 16.11
C LYS A 154 -4.90 8.28 15.46
N GLN A 155 -5.08 9.59 15.33
CA GLN A 155 -6.23 10.18 14.62
C GLN A 155 -6.10 9.96 13.11
N VAL A 156 -4.90 10.07 12.54
CA VAL A 156 -4.63 9.77 11.12
C VAL A 156 -4.84 8.27 10.83
N LEU A 157 -4.34 7.38 11.68
CA LEU A 157 -4.58 5.93 11.56
C LEU A 157 -6.07 5.58 11.69
N SER A 158 -6.80 6.20 12.63
CA SER A 158 -8.25 6.00 12.79
C SER A 158 -9.10 6.71 11.72
N ALA A 159 -8.51 7.57 10.89
CA ALA A 159 -9.12 8.03 9.64
C ALA A 159 -8.94 6.94 8.56
N ALA A 160 -7.72 6.43 8.37
CA ALA A 160 -7.42 5.35 7.43
C ALA A 160 -8.25 4.08 7.68
N GLY A 161 -8.42 3.69 8.94
CA GLY A 161 -9.28 2.56 9.36
C GLY A 161 -10.74 2.66 8.89
N LYS A 162 -11.22 3.87 8.58
CA LYS A 162 -12.61 4.15 8.21
C LYS A 162 -12.85 4.33 6.72
N MET A 163 -11.83 4.19 5.86
CA MET A 163 -12.00 4.35 4.40
C MET A 163 -13.17 3.49 3.89
N PRO A 164 -14.04 4.01 3.00
CA PRO A 164 -15.18 3.28 2.49
C PRO A 164 -14.76 2.07 1.65
N TYR A 165 -15.56 1.01 1.63
CA TYR A 165 -15.36 -0.15 0.75
C TYR A 165 -16.68 -0.83 0.40
N LEU A 166 -16.71 -1.52 -0.74
CA LEU A 166 -17.89 -2.23 -1.21
C LEU A 166 -18.04 -3.57 -0.47
N THR A 167 -19.25 -3.89 0.00
CA THR A 167 -19.53 -5.16 0.70
C THR A 167 -19.24 -6.40 -0.18
N GLY A 168 -19.50 -6.32 -1.48
CA GLY A 168 -19.19 -7.41 -2.42
C GLY A 168 -17.68 -7.63 -2.66
N VAL A 169 -16.89 -6.55 -2.62
CA VAL A 169 -15.40 -6.62 -2.64
C VAL A 169 -14.89 -7.28 -1.36
N ARG A 170 -15.44 -6.90 -0.19
CA ARG A 170 -15.13 -7.56 1.09
C ARG A 170 -15.43 -9.06 1.03
N ALA A 171 -16.63 -9.43 0.57
CA ALA A 171 -17.01 -10.84 0.40
C ALA A 171 -16.10 -11.58 -0.58
N ALA A 172 -15.59 -10.92 -1.62
CA ALA A 172 -14.61 -11.51 -2.54
C ALA A 172 -13.27 -11.82 -1.84
N LEU A 173 -12.75 -10.90 -1.04
CA LEU A 173 -11.52 -11.08 -0.25
C LEU A 173 -11.64 -12.23 0.76
N ASP A 174 -12.76 -12.32 1.47
CA ASP A 174 -13.03 -13.39 2.43
C ASP A 174 -13.12 -14.77 1.73
N LYS A 175 -13.87 -14.88 0.63
CA LYS A 175 -13.98 -16.13 -0.18
C LYS A 175 -12.64 -16.70 -0.65
N ILE A 176 -11.66 -15.83 -0.94
CA ILE A 176 -10.33 -16.24 -1.37
C ILE A 176 -9.46 -16.63 -0.17
N HIS A 177 -9.60 -15.95 0.97
CA HIS A 177 -8.96 -16.33 2.24
C HIS A 177 -9.46 -17.71 2.72
N ASP A 178 -10.76 -18.00 2.62
CA ASP A 178 -11.33 -19.33 2.96
C ASP A 178 -10.73 -20.48 2.11
N LYS A 179 -10.15 -20.17 0.95
CA LYS A 179 -9.50 -21.14 0.04
C LYS A 179 -7.97 -21.11 0.05
N HIS A 180 -7.35 -20.42 1.02
CA HIS A 180 -5.89 -20.17 1.16
C HIS A 180 -4.95 -21.37 0.91
N LYS A 181 -5.42 -22.61 1.03
CA LYS A 181 -4.64 -23.84 0.74
C LYS A 181 -4.20 -23.97 -0.71
N ARG A 182 -4.83 -23.24 -1.64
CA ARG A 182 -4.42 -23.19 -3.07
C ARG A 182 -4.40 -21.76 -3.65
N THR A 183 -5.00 -20.80 -2.96
CA THR A 183 -5.04 -19.40 -3.37
C THR A 183 -4.16 -18.51 -2.50
N GLY A 184 -3.40 -17.62 -3.13
CA GLY A 184 -2.70 -16.53 -2.47
C GLY A 184 -3.38 -15.19 -2.72
N GLN A 185 -3.19 -14.21 -1.82
CA GLN A 185 -3.54 -12.82 -2.06
C GLN A 185 -2.37 -11.91 -1.71
N MET A 186 -2.15 -10.88 -2.52
CA MET A 186 -1.20 -9.81 -2.23
C MET A 186 -1.76 -8.44 -2.67
N ILE A 187 -1.27 -7.36 -2.05
CA ILE A 187 -1.52 -5.99 -2.49
C ILE A 187 -0.34 -5.49 -3.35
N LEU A 188 -0.65 -4.74 -4.40
CA LEU A 188 0.30 -4.01 -5.24
C LEU A 188 -0.27 -2.62 -5.58
N SER A 189 0.08 -1.61 -4.77
CA SER A 189 -0.59 -0.29 -4.75
C SER A 189 0.39 0.87 -4.65
N ASP A 190 0.05 1.98 -5.32
CA ASP A 190 0.77 3.26 -5.26
C ASP A 190 0.47 4.10 -4.01
N GLY A 191 -0.35 3.61 -3.08
CA GLY A 191 -0.56 4.19 -1.75
C GLY A 191 0.67 4.04 -0.84
N ASN A 192 0.46 3.83 0.46
CA ASN A 192 1.55 3.62 1.41
C ASN A 192 1.23 2.64 2.56
N THR A 193 2.28 2.06 3.15
CA THR A 193 2.20 1.07 4.24
C THR A 193 1.46 1.54 5.48
N ILE A 194 1.43 2.84 5.79
CA ILE A 194 0.76 3.37 6.98
C ILE A 194 -0.76 3.39 6.78
N PHE A 195 -1.25 3.93 5.65
CA PHE A 195 -2.70 3.98 5.40
C PHE A 195 -3.28 2.59 5.11
N ILE A 196 -2.57 1.78 4.31
CA ILE A 196 -2.97 0.40 4.01
C ILE A 196 -2.96 -0.44 5.30
N GLY A 197 -1.87 -0.40 6.09
CA GLY A 197 -1.77 -1.17 7.33
C GLY A 197 -2.86 -0.83 8.35
N ALA A 198 -3.19 0.45 8.52
CA ALA A 198 -4.28 0.90 9.39
C ALA A 198 -5.65 0.42 8.92
N PHE A 199 -5.94 0.51 7.61
CA PHE A 199 -7.19 0.01 7.05
C PHE A 199 -7.36 -1.50 7.26
N LEU A 200 -6.31 -2.27 6.98
CA LEU A 200 -6.32 -3.73 7.15
C LEU A 200 -6.47 -4.15 8.62
N GLN A 201 -5.91 -3.38 9.56
CA GLN A 201 -6.03 -3.62 10.99
C GLN A 201 -7.46 -3.35 11.48
N ASP A 202 -8.00 -2.14 11.27
CA ASP A 202 -9.33 -1.75 11.80
C ASP A 202 -10.48 -2.56 11.16
N ASN A 203 -10.27 -3.15 9.97
CA ASN A 203 -11.28 -3.97 9.27
C ASN A 203 -11.05 -5.49 9.38
N GLY A 204 -10.03 -5.97 10.11
CA GLY A 204 -9.78 -7.41 10.25
C GLY A 204 -9.47 -8.10 8.91
N LEU A 205 -8.48 -7.55 8.19
CA LEU A 205 -7.97 -8.04 6.90
C LEU A 205 -6.45 -8.32 6.94
N THR A 206 -5.82 -8.30 8.12
CA THR A 206 -4.37 -8.51 8.31
C THR A 206 -3.88 -9.84 7.74
N ASP A 207 -4.73 -10.86 7.82
CA ASP A 207 -4.39 -12.26 7.56
C ASP A 207 -4.85 -12.69 6.14
N HIS A 208 -5.42 -11.77 5.35
CA HIS A 208 -5.89 -12.03 3.99
C HIS A 208 -4.75 -12.03 2.98
N PHE A 209 -3.83 -11.07 3.11
CA PHE A 209 -2.78 -10.77 2.12
C PHE A 209 -1.47 -11.52 2.40
N THR A 210 -1.59 -12.84 2.59
CA THR A 210 -0.51 -13.77 2.97
C THR A 210 0.66 -13.86 1.98
N HIS A 211 0.56 -13.26 0.79
CA HIS A 211 1.61 -13.25 -0.23
C HIS A 211 2.25 -11.85 -0.38
N GLY A 212 1.93 -10.91 0.51
CA GLY A 212 2.64 -9.65 0.70
C GLY A 212 1.84 -8.39 0.39
N ILE A 213 2.43 -7.25 0.73
CA ILE A 213 1.91 -5.91 0.44
C ILE A 213 3.07 -5.12 -0.16
N ILE A 214 3.01 -4.87 -1.47
CA ILE A 214 4.03 -4.09 -2.20
C ILE A 214 3.45 -2.70 -2.47
N THR A 215 4.04 -1.70 -1.81
CA THR A 215 3.57 -0.31 -1.82
C THR A 215 4.66 0.62 -1.29
N ASN A 216 4.48 1.94 -1.38
CA ASN A 216 5.47 2.90 -0.89
C ASN A 216 5.63 2.81 0.64
N ALA A 217 6.85 3.00 1.14
CA ALA A 217 7.09 2.94 2.60
C ALA A 217 6.65 4.25 3.26
N GLY A 218 5.51 4.21 3.96
CA GLY A 218 5.13 5.24 4.91
C GLY A 218 5.93 5.07 6.21
N LEU A 219 6.52 6.15 6.70
CA LEU A 219 7.28 6.20 7.96
C LEU A 219 6.79 7.33 8.86
N TRP A 220 6.95 7.14 10.17
CA TRP A 220 6.68 8.13 11.21
C TRP A 220 7.99 8.65 11.81
N ILE A 221 8.57 9.66 11.17
CA ILE A 221 9.84 10.26 11.61
C ILE A 221 9.60 11.33 12.66
N ASP A 222 10.58 11.53 13.55
CA ASP A 222 10.56 12.68 14.45
C ASP A 222 10.75 13.98 13.68
N LYS A 223 10.05 15.02 14.12
CA LYS A 223 10.39 16.40 13.80
C LYS A 223 11.71 16.68 14.51
N SER A 224 12.75 17.00 13.75
CA SER A 224 14.03 17.44 14.31
C SER A 224 13.85 18.78 15.06
N ASP A 225 14.67 19.00 16.09
CA ASP A 225 14.86 20.32 16.71
C ASP A 225 15.54 21.24 15.66
N ASP A 226 14.79 21.73 14.67
CA ASP A 226 15.24 22.60 13.57
C ASP A 226 15.51 24.05 14.06
N GLY A 227 16.21 24.17 15.20
CA GLY A 227 16.62 25.42 15.85
C GLY A 227 15.50 26.27 16.47
N ALA A 228 14.26 26.15 16.01
CA ALA A 228 13.18 27.07 16.29
C ALA A 228 12.18 26.56 17.35
N SER A 229 12.31 27.08 18.58
CA SER A 229 11.36 26.98 19.70
C SER A 229 11.16 25.59 20.32
N LYS A 230 11.79 25.38 21.49
CA LYS A 230 11.41 24.34 22.45
C LYS A 230 10.10 24.70 23.15
N SER A 231 8.98 24.54 22.45
CA SER A 231 7.65 24.61 23.06
C SER A 231 7.49 23.48 24.07
N LEU A 232 7.09 23.82 25.30
CA LEU A 232 6.88 22.85 26.39
C LEU A 232 5.51 22.14 26.33
N ASP A 233 4.80 22.24 25.21
CA ASP A 233 3.57 21.49 24.94
C ASP A 233 3.87 19.98 24.86
N LYS A 234 3.71 19.27 25.98
CA LYS A 234 3.84 17.80 26.08
C LYS A 234 2.80 17.00 25.26
N ASN A 235 2.00 17.67 24.44
CA ASN A 235 0.91 17.08 23.65
C ASN A 235 1.40 16.53 22.29
N ASN A 236 2.24 15.50 22.35
CA ASN A 236 2.23 14.32 21.46
C ASN A 236 2.25 14.50 19.91
N ASN A 237 2.57 15.67 19.36
CA ASN A 237 2.76 15.90 17.92
C ASN A 237 4.23 16.21 17.55
N SER A 238 5.16 15.37 18.05
CA SER A 238 6.60 15.42 17.71
C SER A 238 6.94 14.64 16.44
N LYS A 239 5.94 14.12 15.71
CA LYS A 239 6.11 13.19 14.60
C LYS A 239 5.52 13.78 13.33
N ARG A 240 6.15 13.49 12.19
CA ARG A 240 5.60 13.78 10.86
C ARG A 240 5.57 12.51 10.00
N LEU A 241 4.61 12.44 9.09
CA LEU A 241 4.58 11.44 8.04
C LEU A 241 5.75 11.67 7.09
N GLN A 242 6.34 10.59 6.60
CA GLN A 242 7.22 10.58 5.43
C GLN A 242 6.83 9.44 4.50
N VAL A 243 6.84 9.66 3.17
CA VAL A 243 6.64 8.59 2.18
C VAL A 243 7.92 8.38 1.35
N ILE A 244 8.37 7.12 1.25
CA ILE A 244 9.56 6.74 0.47
C ILE A 244 9.14 5.90 -0.74
N HIS A 245 9.47 6.40 -1.93
CA HIS A 245 9.27 5.75 -3.23
C HIS A 245 10.12 4.47 -3.36
N GLN A 246 9.50 3.40 -3.85
CA GLN A 246 10.12 2.07 -3.88
C GLN A 246 10.60 1.62 -5.26
N SER A 247 10.40 2.40 -6.32
CA SER A 247 10.90 2.10 -7.69
C SER A 247 12.38 1.65 -7.71
N LYS A 248 13.25 2.31 -6.92
CA LYS A 248 14.66 1.92 -6.75
C LYS A 248 14.89 0.53 -6.15
N GLN A 249 13.95 -0.01 -5.36
CA GLN A 249 13.98 -1.38 -4.84
C GLN A 249 13.73 -2.43 -5.96
N TYR A 250 13.03 -2.03 -7.02
CA TYR A 250 12.60 -2.91 -8.12
C TYR A 250 13.43 -2.76 -9.41
N GLY A 251 14.33 -1.76 -9.47
CA GLY A 251 15.36 -1.64 -10.49
C GLY A 251 15.57 -0.21 -11.00
N GLY A 252 14.57 0.65 -10.82
CA GLY A 252 14.51 1.98 -11.43
C GLY A 252 13.08 2.32 -11.82
N HIS A 253 12.89 3.13 -12.85
CA HIS A 253 11.58 3.39 -13.44
C HIS A 253 11.74 3.84 -14.90
N ASP A 254 11.75 2.86 -15.80
CA ASP A 254 12.11 3.05 -17.22
C ASP A 254 10.92 2.74 -18.16
N CYS A 255 9.68 2.88 -17.66
CA CYS A 255 8.43 2.64 -18.39
C CYS A 255 7.53 3.88 -18.36
N ASP A 256 6.77 4.12 -19.43
CA ASP A 256 5.97 5.35 -19.58
C ASP A 256 4.55 5.24 -18.98
N GLU A 257 4.10 4.03 -18.57
CA GLU A 257 2.73 3.77 -18.12
C GLU A 257 2.52 3.89 -16.60
N CYS A 258 3.59 3.78 -15.81
CA CYS A 258 3.56 3.83 -14.34
C CYS A 258 4.03 5.19 -13.79
N PRO A 259 3.67 5.52 -12.53
CA PRO A 259 4.24 6.67 -11.85
C PRO A 259 5.63 6.35 -11.25
N ASN A 260 6.53 7.35 -11.25
CA ASN A 260 7.93 7.24 -10.83
C ASN A 260 8.17 6.63 -9.42
N ASN A 261 7.14 6.58 -8.56
CA ASN A 261 7.24 6.00 -7.23
C ASN A 261 7.33 4.47 -7.23
N LEU A 262 6.67 3.76 -8.17
CA LEU A 262 6.59 2.30 -8.21
C LEU A 262 6.15 1.77 -9.60
N CYS A 263 7.03 1.05 -10.30
CA CYS A 263 6.62 0.29 -11.48
C CYS A 263 5.94 -1.02 -11.06
N LYS A 264 4.61 -1.12 -11.24
CA LYS A 264 3.84 -2.32 -10.88
C LYS A 264 4.30 -3.59 -11.64
N THR A 265 4.78 -3.46 -12.87
CA THR A 265 5.39 -4.57 -13.64
C THR A 265 6.64 -5.13 -12.99
N GLN A 266 7.62 -4.27 -12.66
CA GLN A 266 8.88 -4.70 -12.03
C GLN A 266 8.63 -5.31 -10.63
N ALA A 267 7.73 -4.70 -9.87
CA ALA A 267 7.29 -5.19 -8.57
C ALA A 267 6.68 -6.60 -8.62
N LEU A 268 5.72 -6.82 -9.53
CA LEU A 268 5.07 -8.12 -9.68
C LEU A 268 6.03 -9.21 -10.18
N SER A 269 6.87 -8.91 -11.19
CA SER A 269 7.87 -9.85 -11.69
C SER A 269 8.83 -10.32 -10.59
N LYS A 270 9.34 -9.39 -9.78
CA LYS A 270 10.25 -9.70 -8.67
C LYS A 270 9.59 -10.54 -7.56
N ALA A 271 8.30 -10.35 -7.31
CA ALA A 271 7.55 -11.21 -6.40
C ALA A 271 7.38 -12.65 -6.96
N LEU A 272 7.05 -12.77 -8.25
CA LEU A 272 6.93 -14.07 -8.93
C LEU A 272 8.26 -14.84 -8.97
N GLU A 273 9.39 -14.15 -9.16
CA GLU A 273 10.75 -14.72 -9.04
C GLU A 273 11.02 -15.27 -7.64
N GLN A 274 10.61 -14.57 -6.59
CA GLN A 274 10.74 -14.99 -5.19
C GLN A 274 9.88 -16.23 -4.88
N PHE A 275 8.61 -16.26 -5.31
CA PHE A 275 7.76 -17.46 -5.18
C PHE A 275 8.32 -18.67 -5.96
N SER A 276 9.02 -18.42 -7.08
CA SER A 276 9.65 -19.47 -7.90
C SER A 276 10.98 -19.98 -7.32
N SER A 277 11.70 -19.15 -6.56
CA SER A 277 13.03 -19.49 -6.02
C SER A 277 12.98 -20.18 -4.65
N GLY A 278 11.85 -20.12 -3.94
CA GLY A 278 11.71 -20.65 -2.59
C GLY A 278 12.39 -19.76 -1.53
N PRO A 279 12.40 -20.17 -0.25
CA PRO A 279 12.92 -19.35 0.84
C PRO A 279 14.45 -19.25 0.80
N THR A 280 14.97 -18.15 0.26
CA THR A 280 16.41 -17.84 0.24
C THR A 280 16.95 -17.65 1.66
N ILE A 281 17.55 -18.70 2.23
CA ILE A 281 18.37 -18.58 3.45
C ILE A 281 19.58 -17.72 3.10
N GLY A 282 19.66 -16.53 3.70
CA GLY A 282 20.68 -15.54 3.38
C GLY A 282 22.10 -16.03 3.68
N SER A 283 22.90 -16.25 2.63
CA SER A 283 24.31 -16.58 2.75
C SER A 283 25.09 -16.12 1.51
N ASN A 284 26.25 -15.49 1.73
CA ASN A 284 27.17 -15.10 0.66
C ASN A 284 28.01 -16.31 0.22
N ILE A 285 27.38 -17.30 -0.42
CA ILE A 285 28.03 -18.48 -0.97
C ILE A 285 27.78 -18.54 -2.47
N ILE A 286 28.86 -18.53 -3.25
CA ILE A 286 28.84 -18.75 -4.70
C ILE A 286 28.52 -20.24 -4.94
N PRO A 287 27.46 -20.60 -5.70
CA PRO A 287 27.12 -22.01 -5.89
C PRO A 287 28.13 -22.76 -6.77
N THR A 288 29.05 -23.49 -6.14
CA THR A 288 29.96 -24.43 -6.83
C THR A 288 29.37 -25.84 -6.84
N GLY A 289 28.95 -26.31 -8.02
CA GLY A 289 28.49 -27.68 -8.26
C GLY A 289 26.97 -27.83 -8.34
N ALA A 290 26.50 -28.58 -9.33
CA ALA A 290 25.08 -28.82 -9.58
C ALA A 290 24.56 -30.06 -8.83
N THR A 291 23.35 -29.96 -8.28
CA THR A 291 22.50 -31.12 -7.92
C THR A 291 21.06 -30.83 -8.33
N THR A 292 20.69 -31.27 -9.54
CA THR A 292 19.36 -31.05 -10.13
C THR A 292 18.30 -31.92 -9.45
N SER A 293 17.66 -31.37 -8.43
CA SER A 293 16.41 -31.88 -7.84
C SER A 293 15.30 -30.85 -8.03
N SER A 294 14.85 -30.69 -9.27
CA SER A 294 13.95 -29.62 -9.69
C SER A 294 12.50 -29.88 -9.24
N SER A 295 12.18 -29.59 -7.98
CA SER A 295 10.82 -29.29 -7.56
C SER A 295 10.41 -27.92 -8.12
N SER A 296 10.12 -27.88 -9.43
CA SER A 296 9.76 -26.65 -10.13
C SER A 296 8.43 -26.11 -9.61
N SER A 297 8.47 -25.15 -8.69
CA SER A 297 7.30 -24.36 -8.30
C SER A 297 6.84 -23.57 -9.53
N SER A 298 5.74 -24.02 -10.13
CA SER A 298 5.16 -23.33 -11.28
C SER A 298 4.73 -21.92 -10.89
N ARG A 299 5.05 -20.92 -11.72
CA ARG A 299 4.47 -19.57 -11.63
C ARG A 299 2.95 -19.70 -11.48
N PRO A 300 2.32 -19.03 -10.49
CA PRO A 300 0.88 -19.09 -10.29
C PRO A 300 0.11 -18.65 -11.53
N ARG A 301 -1.16 -19.09 -11.65
CA ARG A 301 -2.17 -18.35 -12.41
C ARG A 301 -2.40 -17.02 -11.71
N ILE A 302 -2.34 -15.91 -12.44
CA ILE A 302 -2.57 -14.58 -11.86
C ILE A 302 -4.02 -14.17 -12.11
N VAL A 303 -4.67 -13.66 -11.07
CA VAL A 303 -5.89 -12.87 -11.17
C VAL A 303 -5.54 -11.48 -10.67
N TYR A 304 -5.39 -10.52 -11.58
CA TYR A 304 -5.14 -9.13 -11.22
C TYR A 304 -6.49 -8.42 -11.02
N VAL A 305 -6.59 -7.50 -10.06
CA VAL A 305 -7.77 -6.67 -9.81
C VAL A 305 -7.32 -5.21 -9.67
N GLY A 306 -7.92 -4.28 -10.42
CA GLY A 306 -7.50 -2.88 -10.39
C GLY A 306 -8.38 -1.90 -11.19
N ASP A 307 -8.21 -0.60 -10.92
CA ASP A 307 -8.98 0.51 -11.49
C ASP A 307 -8.19 1.35 -12.52
N GLY A 308 -6.86 1.32 -12.45
CA GLY A 308 -6.05 2.46 -12.84
C GLY A 308 -5.22 2.27 -14.10
N SER A 309 -4.67 3.35 -14.63
CA SER A 309 -3.77 3.28 -15.80
C SER A 309 -2.42 2.62 -15.49
N ASN A 310 -1.97 2.75 -14.23
CA ASN A 310 -0.85 2.01 -13.63
C ASN A 310 -1.07 0.48 -13.66
N ASP A 311 -2.31 0.00 -13.49
CA ASP A 311 -2.65 -1.43 -13.53
C ASP A 311 -2.59 -2.04 -14.94
N ALA A 312 -2.64 -1.21 -15.99
CA ALA A 312 -2.46 -1.69 -17.35
C ALA A 312 -1.04 -2.25 -17.59
N CYS A 313 -0.02 -1.71 -16.92
CA CYS A 313 1.37 -2.12 -17.10
C CYS A 313 1.58 -3.63 -16.79
N PRO A 314 1.26 -4.17 -15.60
CA PRO A 314 1.39 -5.61 -15.35
C PRO A 314 0.49 -6.47 -16.24
N VAL A 315 -0.67 -5.97 -16.65
CA VAL A 315 -1.61 -6.66 -17.57
C VAL A 315 -1.04 -6.81 -18.99
N LEU A 316 -0.24 -5.85 -19.45
CA LEU A 316 0.42 -5.88 -20.76
C LEU A 316 1.74 -6.67 -20.75
N HIS A 317 2.51 -6.60 -19.67
CA HIS A 317 3.90 -7.10 -19.63
C HIS A 317 4.14 -8.36 -18.78
N VAL A 318 3.32 -8.64 -17.76
CA VAL A 318 3.54 -9.75 -16.80
C VAL A 318 2.49 -10.85 -16.91
N LEU A 319 1.23 -10.49 -17.21
CA LEU A 319 0.13 -11.44 -17.40
C LEU A 319 0.25 -12.16 -18.76
N ARG A 320 -0.20 -13.42 -18.79
CA ARG A 320 -0.14 -14.33 -19.95
C ARG A 320 -1.47 -15.05 -20.18
N GLU A 321 -1.52 -15.89 -21.21
CA GLU A 321 -2.65 -16.78 -21.45
C GLU A 321 -2.97 -17.63 -20.20
N GLY A 322 -4.26 -17.74 -19.87
CA GLY A 322 -4.77 -18.41 -18.66
C GLY A 322 -4.88 -17.51 -17.42
N ASP A 323 -4.14 -16.40 -17.35
CA ASP A 323 -4.34 -15.36 -16.34
C ASP A 323 -5.61 -14.53 -16.66
N VAL A 324 -6.07 -13.74 -15.70
CA VAL A 324 -7.25 -12.87 -15.81
C VAL A 324 -6.98 -11.50 -15.18
N MET A 325 -7.45 -10.44 -15.84
CA MET A 325 -7.60 -9.10 -15.25
C MET A 325 -9.08 -8.84 -14.95
N LEU A 326 -9.40 -8.46 -13.71
CA LEU A 326 -10.70 -7.98 -13.26
C LEU A 326 -10.63 -6.44 -13.21
N ALA A 327 -10.91 -5.83 -14.35
CA ALA A 327 -10.81 -4.39 -14.57
C ALA A 327 -12.04 -3.66 -14.03
N ARG A 328 -11.84 -2.68 -13.13
CA ARG A 328 -12.94 -1.81 -12.68
C ARG A 328 -13.29 -0.79 -13.76
N VAL A 329 -14.58 -0.67 -14.09
CA VAL A 329 -15.07 0.21 -15.16
C VAL A 329 -16.23 1.11 -14.71
N GLY A 330 -16.51 2.16 -15.49
CA GLY A 330 -17.44 3.23 -15.11
C GLY A 330 -16.73 4.48 -14.56
N ASN A 331 -17.31 5.10 -13.54
CA ASN A 331 -16.86 6.38 -12.98
C ASN A 331 -16.55 6.30 -11.48
N ARG A 332 -15.47 6.95 -11.05
CA ARG A 332 -15.18 7.29 -9.66
C ARG A 332 -16.29 8.18 -9.06
N ARG A 333 -16.57 8.03 -7.78
CA ARG A 333 -17.50 8.91 -7.03
C ARG A 333 -16.81 10.27 -6.79
N LYS A 334 -17.48 11.39 -7.08
CA LYS A 334 -16.86 12.73 -6.95
C LYS A 334 -16.56 13.15 -5.50
N PHE A 335 -17.24 12.55 -4.52
CA PHE A 335 -17.11 12.85 -3.09
C PHE A 335 -17.05 11.54 -2.30
N ALA A 336 -16.04 10.70 -2.60
CA ALA A 336 -15.86 9.44 -1.87
C ALA A 336 -15.36 9.66 -0.43
N ASN A 337 -14.80 10.83 -0.14
CA ASN A 337 -14.21 11.13 1.15
C ASN A 337 -15.27 11.58 2.19
N GLU A 338 -16.48 11.92 1.73
CA GLU A 338 -17.70 12.11 2.55
C GLU A 338 -18.33 10.77 3.04
N ARG A 339 -17.69 9.61 2.78
CA ARG A 339 -18.20 8.27 3.09
C ARG A 339 -17.24 7.53 4.03
N SER A 340 -17.71 6.51 4.74
CA SER A 340 -16.85 5.70 5.62
C SER A 340 -17.40 4.28 5.80
N GLY A 341 -16.49 3.31 5.96
CA GLY A 341 -16.83 1.92 6.29
C GLY A 341 -17.50 1.13 5.15
N PRO A 342 -18.12 -0.03 5.46
CA PRO A 342 -18.79 -0.85 4.46
C PRO A 342 -20.00 -0.12 3.86
N GLU A 343 -20.11 -0.15 2.53
CA GLU A 343 -21.30 0.29 1.79
C GLU A 343 -21.71 -0.74 0.73
N THR A 344 -23.01 -0.92 0.54
CA THR A 344 -23.55 -1.72 -0.57
C THR A 344 -23.42 -0.99 -1.91
N ASP A 345 -23.51 -1.68 -3.04
CA ASP A 345 -23.44 -1.05 -4.37
C ASP A 345 -24.58 -0.03 -4.61
N HIS A 346 -25.75 -0.22 -3.99
CA HIS A 346 -26.82 0.79 -3.94
C HIS A 346 -26.40 2.03 -3.15
N GLU A 347 -25.78 1.86 -1.98
CA GLU A 347 -25.28 2.98 -1.18
C GLU A 347 -24.05 3.65 -1.81
N ALA A 348 -23.27 2.94 -2.62
CA ALA A 348 -22.14 3.46 -3.38
C ALA A 348 -22.56 4.32 -4.59
N THR A 349 -23.77 4.08 -5.11
CA THR A 349 -24.36 4.86 -6.22
C THR A 349 -25.29 5.98 -5.73
N THR A 350 -25.85 5.86 -4.52
CA THR A 350 -26.73 6.89 -3.93
C THR A 350 -25.95 8.10 -3.38
N PRO A 351 -26.46 9.35 -3.50
CA PRO A 351 -25.90 10.53 -2.83
C PRO A 351 -26.07 10.48 -1.29
N ALA A 352 -25.23 11.20 -0.55
CA ALA A 352 -25.45 11.37 0.89
C ALA A 352 -26.75 12.14 1.17
N LYS A 353 -27.47 11.78 2.24
CA LYS A 353 -28.78 12.37 2.58
C LYS A 353 -28.70 13.90 2.66
N GLY A 354 -29.60 14.59 1.96
CA GLY A 354 -29.68 16.06 1.93
C GLY A 354 -28.82 16.74 0.86
N GLN A 355 -28.03 15.99 0.08
CA GLN A 355 -27.28 16.55 -1.05
C GLN A 355 -28.06 16.45 -2.37
N PRO A 356 -27.91 17.41 -3.29
CA PRO A 356 -28.43 17.27 -4.66
C PRO A 356 -27.72 16.11 -5.39
N PRO A 357 -28.29 15.58 -6.50
CA PRO A 357 -27.61 14.60 -7.33
C PRO A 357 -26.33 15.20 -7.95
N LYS A 358 -25.20 15.01 -7.27
CA LYS A 358 -23.89 15.53 -7.67
C LYS A 358 -23.38 14.80 -8.92
N GLY A 359 -22.67 15.51 -9.79
CA GLY A 359 -22.12 14.93 -11.03
C GLY A 359 -21.08 13.82 -10.79
N ARG A 360 -20.98 12.90 -11.77
CA ARG A 360 -20.01 11.79 -11.78
C ARG A 360 -18.56 12.31 -11.71
N GLY A 361 -17.68 11.54 -11.06
CA GLY A 361 -16.24 11.79 -11.08
C GLY A 361 -15.58 11.27 -12.36
N GLY A 362 -14.25 11.32 -12.41
CA GLY A 362 -13.46 10.80 -13.54
C GLY A 362 -13.75 9.34 -13.84
N SER A 363 -13.58 8.92 -15.10
CA SER A 363 -13.66 7.50 -15.48
C SER A 363 -12.51 6.70 -14.85
N PHE A 364 -12.74 5.41 -14.65
CA PHE A 364 -11.66 4.47 -14.31
C PHE A 364 -10.62 4.38 -15.46
N GLY A 365 -9.36 4.17 -15.10
CA GLY A 365 -8.19 4.42 -15.94
C GLY A 365 -7.68 3.22 -16.73
N VAL A 366 -7.97 2.00 -16.28
CA VAL A 366 -7.39 0.76 -16.82
C VAL A 366 -7.77 0.51 -18.29
N LEU A 367 -9.06 0.47 -18.65
CA LEU A 367 -9.46 0.23 -20.04
C LEU A 367 -8.95 1.32 -21.01
N PRO A 368 -9.06 2.63 -20.71
CA PRO A 368 -8.43 3.67 -21.53
C PRO A 368 -6.92 3.49 -21.71
N ALA A 369 -6.20 2.94 -20.73
CA ALA A 369 -4.77 2.66 -20.88
C ALA A 369 -4.50 1.43 -21.77
N LEU A 370 -5.28 0.35 -21.63
CA LEU A 370 -5.20 -0.82 -22.51
C LEU A 370 -5.57 -0.49 -23.97
N VAL A 371 -6.51 0.43 -24.20
CA VAL A 371 -6.84 0.94 -25.53
C VAL A 371 -5.67 1.73 -26.11
N ARG A 372 -5.08 2.69 -25.36
CA ARG A 372 -3.89 3.44 -25.83
C ARG A 372 -2.71 2.53 -26.15
N ALA A 373 -2.46 1.50 -25.36
CA ALA A 373 -1.38 0.54 -25.62
C ALA A 373 -1.60 -0.24 -26.94
N LYS A 374 -2.85 -0.60 -27.25
CA LYS A 374 -3.24 -1.24 -28.52
C LYS A 374 -3.16 -0.28 -29.72
N GLU A 375 -3.32 1.02 -29.49
CA GLU A 375 -3.25 2.08 -30.51
C GLU A 375 -1.83 2.65 -30.72
N GLY A 376 -0.86 2.24 -29.89
CA GLY A 376 0.55 2.62 -30.00
C GLY A 376 1.30 1.90 -31.12
N ASP A 377 2.55 2.31 -31.33
CA ASP A 377 3.48 1.69 -32.28
C ASP A 377 4.81 1.33 -31.59
N PRO A 378 5.18 0.04 -31.44
CA PRO A 378 4.40 -1.13 -31.83
C PRO A 378 3.16 -1.34 -30.93
N PRO A 379 2.04 -1.86 -31.46
CA PRO A 379 0.81 -2.06 -30.68
C PRO A 379 0.96 -3.21 -29.67
N ILE A 380 0.62 -2.94 -28.41
CA ILE A 380 0.70 -3.91 -27.30
C ILE A 380 -0.71 -4.26 -26.82
N VAL A 381 -1.03 -5.55 -26.77
CA VAL A 381 -2.34 -6.06 -26.31
C VAL A 381 -2.17 -7.04 -25.14
N PRO A 382 -3.14 -7.10 -24.20
CA PRO A 382 -3.16 -8.10 -23.14
C PRO A 382 -3.11 -9.52 -23.68
N LYS A 383 -2.31 -10.37 -23.04
CA LYS A 383 -2.24 -11.82 -23.31
C LYS A 383 -3.19 -12.63 -22.43
N CYS A 384 -3.72 -12.02 -21.38
CA CYS A 384 -4.71 -12.59 -20.47
C CYS A 384 -6.14 -12.27 -20.91
N GLN A 385 -7.13 -12.89 -20.25
CA GLN A 385 -8.50 -12.41 -20.36
C GLN A 385 -8.66 -11.10 -19.58
N VAL A 386 -9.51 -10.20 -20.06
CA VAL A 386 -9.94 -9.00 -19.33
C VAL A 386 -11.45 -9.12 -19.12
N TRP A 387 -11.89 -9.11 -17.87
CA TRP A 387 -13.31 -9.10 -17.48
C TRP A 387 -13.59 -7.77 -16.76
N GLU A 388 -14.70 -7.14 -17.09
CA GLU A 388 -15.07 -5.82 -16.58
C GLU A 388 -16.05 -5.93 -15.42
N TRP A 389 -15.85 -5.14 -14.35
CA TRP A 389 -16.80 -5.04 -13.22
C TRP A 389 -17.10 -3.59 -12.86
N THR A 390 -18.34 -3.32 -12.48
CA THR A 390 -18.79 -1.99 -12.00
C THR A 390 -19.14 -2.01 -10.51
N THR A 391 -19.63 -3.15 -10.03
CA THR A 391 -20.14 -3.38 -8.67
C THR A 391 -19.31 -4.40 -7.90
N GLY A 392 -19.32 -4.30 -6.57
CA GLY A 392 -18.69 -5.28 -5.70
C GLY A 392 -19.33 -6.67 -5.84
N ASP A 393 -20.64 -6.73 -6.06
CA ASP A 393 -21.35 -7.99 -6.26
C ASP A 393 -20.99 -8.70 -7.58
N GLU A 394 -20.74 -7.96 -8.68
CA GLU A 394 -20.17 -8.53 -9.93
C GLU A 394 -18.77 -9.12 -9.68
N LEU A 395 -17.90 -8.37 -8.99
CA LEU A 395 -16.55 -8.84 -8.66
C LEU A 395 -16.60 -10.12 -7.81
N SER A 396 -17.50 -10.16 -6.82
CA SER A 396 -17.70 -11.34 -5.97
C SER A 396 -18.14 -12.57 -6.77
N GLN A 397 -18.99 -12.39 -7.80
CA GLN A 397 -19.43 -13.46 -8.70
C GLN A 397 -18.32 -13.93 -9.65
N PHE A 398 -17.47 -13.02 -10.16
CA PHE A 398 -16.28 -13.41 -10.93
C PHE A 398 -15.28 -14.18 -10.07
N VAL A 399 -15.10 -13.80 -8.81
CA VAL A 399 -14.29 -14.55 -7.85
C VAL A 399 -14.92 -15.93 -7.58
N ASP A 400 -16.23 -16.05 -7.37
CA ASP A 400 -16.88 -17.37 -7.25
C ASP A 400 -16.71 -18.25 -8.50
N LYS A 401 -16.66 -17.67 -9.70
CA LYS A 401 -16.36 -18.37 -10.95
C LYS A 401 -14.90 -18.87 -10.96
N LEU A 402 -13.93 -17.98 -10.73
CA LEU A 402 -12.50 -18.32 -10.73
C LEU A 402 -12.15 -19.35 -9.64
N LEU A 403 -12.76 -19.23 -8.46
CA LEU A 403 -12.60 -20.17 -7.35
C LEU A 403 -13.31 -21.53 -7.56
N ARG A 404 -14.08 -21.72 -8.65
CA ARG A 404 -14.54 -23.04 -9.10
C ARG A 404 -13.55 -23.70 -10.08
N ASP A 405 -12.75 -22.91 -10.79
CA ASP A 405 -11.66 -23.43 -11.64
C ASP A 405 -10.50 -23.99 -10.80
N VAL A 406 -10.30 -23.46 -9.57
CA VAL A 406 -9.29 -23.92 -8.61
C VAL A 406 -9.71 -25.27 -8.00
N LYS A 407 -9.36 -26.35 -8.71
CA LYS A 407 -9.48 -27.75 -8.29
C LYS A 407 -8.57 -28.09 -7.12
#